data_AF-A0ABD8AXC7-F1
#
_entry.id   AF-A0ABD8AXC7-F1
#
_cell.length_a   1.000
_cell.length_b   1.000
_cell.length_c   1.000
_cell.angle_alpha   90.00
_cell.angle_beta   90.00
_cell.angle_gamma   90.00
#
_symmetry.space_group_name_H-M   'P 1'
#
loop_
_entity.id
_entity.type
_entity.pdbx_description
1 polymer ?
#
loop_
_entity_poly.entity_id
_entity_poly.type
_entity_poly.pdbx_seq_one_letter_code
_entity_poly.pdbx_strand_id
1 'polypeptide(L)' 'MTYETGDSIYEAYGIGGSIPFYTKVMDRIEIGTKSIGNIEIDVGILPKEHKGLLGLDILKQQNFIIDLKILELHY' A
#
# COMPACT_ATOMS: atom_id res chain seq x y z
N MET A 1 -11.59 -9.79 4.27
CA MET A 1 -11.82 -8.34 4.39
C MET A 1 -13.13 -8.14 5.09
N THR A 2 -13.15 -7.26 6.08
CA THR A 2 -14.35 -6.92 6.85
C THR A 2 -14.45 -5.41 6.82
N TYR A 3 -15.56 -4.89 6.32
CA TYR A 3 -15.85 -3.47 6.32
C TYR A 3 -16.50 -3.10 7.66
N GLU A 4 -16.14 -1.93 8.19
CA GLU A 4 -16.72 -1.41 9.43
C GLU A 4 -17.60 -0.20 9.13
N THR A 5 -18.62 0.03 9.97
CA THR A 5 -19.48 1.21 9.85
C THR A 5 -18.64 2.47 10.01
N GLY A 6 -18.59 3.29 8.98
CA GLY A 6 -17.80 4.53 8.94
C GLY A 6 -16.56 4.46 8.05
N ASP A 7 -16.18 3.28 7.55
CA ASP A 7 -15.11 3.16 6.57
C ASP A 7 -15.49 3.89 5.28
N SER A 8 -14.60 4.77 4.81
CA SER A 8 -14.74 5.36 3.49
C SER A 8 -14.37 4.32 2.44
N ILE A 9 -15.30 4.06 1.52
CA ILE A 9 -15.11 3.12 0.43
C ILE A 9 -14.74 3.90 -0.83
N TYR A 10 -13.66 3.48 -1.47
CA TYR A 10 -13.11 4.06 -2.69
C TYR A 10 -13.07 3.02 -3.80
N GLU A 11 -12.90 3.47 -5.04
CA GLU A 11 -12.63 2.61 -6.19
C GLU A 11 -11.24 2.89 -6.76
N ALA A 12 -10.45 1.83 -6.92
CA ALA A 12 -9.20 1.88 -7.69
C ALA A 12 -9.49 1.45 -9.13
N TYR A 13 -8.89 2.14 -10.10
CA TYR A 13 -9.05 1.86 -11.53
C TYR A 13 -7.72 1.38 -12.12
N GLY A 14 -7.75 0.29 -12.88
CA GLY A 14 -6.55 -0.25 -13.51
C GLY A 14 -6.84 -1.21 -14.67
N ILE A 15 -5.79 -1.90 -15.11
CA ILE A 15 -5.93 -2.97 -16.11
C ILE A 15 -6.77 -4.09 -15.49
N GLY A 16 -7.92 -4.38 -16.09
CA GLY A 16 -8.87 -5.39 -15.59
C GLY A 16 -10.12 -4.81 -14.91
N GLY A 17 -10.28 -3.49 -14.83
CA GLY A 17 -11.49 -2.83 -14.34
C GLY A 17 -11.28 -2.02 -13.07
N SER A 18 -12.35 -1.86 -12.29
CA SER A 18 -12.31 -1.23 -10.97
C SER A 18 -12.46 -2.24 -9.86
N ILE A 19 -11.79 -1.96 -8.73
CA ILE A 19 -11.93 -2.74 -7.49
C ILE A 19 -12.21 -1.79 -6.31
N PRO A 20 -13.16 -2.12 -5.43
CA PRO A 20 -13.37 -1.36 -4.21
C PRO A 20 -12.26 -1.62 -3.21
N PHE A 21 -11.89 -0.59 -2.45
CA PHE A 21 -10.98 -0.66 -1.32
C PHE A 21 -11.42 0.34 -0.23
N TYR A 22 -10.85 0.23 0.96
CA TYR A 22 -11.01 1.22 2.03
C TYR A 22 -9.63 1.61 2.57
N THR A 23 -9.54 2.76 3.23
CA THR A 23 -8.31 3.18 3.90
C THR A 23 -8.36 2.89 5.39
N LYS A 24 -7.22 2.53 5.99
CA LYS A 24 -7.06 2.52 7.45
C LYS A 24 -5.73 3.15 7.83
N VAL A 25 -5.73 3.88 8.95
CA VAL A 25 -4.50 4.31 9.60
C VAL A 25 -3.94 3.13 10.38
N MET A 26 -2.80 2.63 9.94
CA MET A 26 -2.05 1.58 10.62
C MET A 26 -1.16 2.20 11.68
N ASP A 27 -1.13 1.59 12.87
CA ASP A 27 -0.21 1.98 13.94
C ASP A 27 1.24 1.96 13.44
N ARG A 28 1.58 0.93 12.64
CA ARG A 28 2.91 0.75 12.06
C ARG A 28 2.93 -0.20 10.86
N ILE A 29 3.81 0.08 9.91
CA ILE A 29 4.30 -0.88 8.92
C ILE A 29 5.82 -1.04 9.03
N GLU A 30 6.34 -2.20 8.61
CA GLU A 30 7.76 -2.52 8.60
C GLU A 30 8.21 -2.81 7.16
N ILE A 31 9.22 -2.08 6.67
CA ILE A 31 9.84 -2.29 5.36
C ILE A 31 11.34 -2.48 5.59
N GLY A 32 11.82 -3.73 5.47
CA GLY A 32 13.21 -4.06 5.81
C GLY A 32 13.49 -3.79 7.28
N THR A 33 14.42 -2.87 7.56
CA THR A 33 14.76 -2.39 8.91
C THR A 33 14.06 -1.08 9.30
N LYS A 34 13.20 -0.54 8.42
CA LYS A 34 12.52 0.74 8.60
C LYS A 34 11.11 0.54 9.15
N SER A 35 10.85 1.13 10.31
CA SER A 35 9.54 1.18 10.97
C SER A 35 8.88 2.53 10.68
N ILE A 36 7.67 2.51 10.12
CA ILE A 36 6.90 3.70 9.77
C ILE A 36 5.59 3.67 10.56
N GLY A 37 5.38 4.64 11.45
CA GLY A 37 4.19 4.71 12.30
C GLY A 37 3.10 5.64 11.77
N ASN A 38 1.86 5.43 12.24
CA ASN A 38 0.68 6.25 11.92
C ASN A 38 0.53 6.56 10.43
N ILE A 39 0.48 5.52 9.61
CA ILE A 39 0.44 5.63 8.16
C ILE A 39 -0.91 5.16 7.61
N GLU A 40 -1.49 5.93 6.70
CA GLU A 40 -2.69 5.52 5.97
C GLU A 40 -2.32 4.49 4.90
N ILE A 41 -3.06 3.38 4.84
CA ILE A 41 -2.85 2.28 3.89
C ILE A 41 -4.18 1.93 3.23
N ASP A 42 -4.12 1.69 1.92
CA ASP A 42 -5.20 1.12 1.13
C ASP A 42 -5.33 -0.38 1.41
N VAL A 43 -6.51 -0.80 1.85
CA VAL A 43 -6.85 -2.21 2.10
C VAL A 43 -7.92 -2.65 1.11
N GLY A 44 -7.55 -3.56 0.22
CA GLY A 44 -8.40 -4.05 -0.87
C GLY A 44 -8.10 -5.49 -1.27
N ILE A 45 -8.82 -5.98 -2.29
CA ILE A 45 -8.55 -7.29 -2.89
C ILE A 45 -7.44 -7.14 -3.92
N LEU A 46 -6.38 -7.95 -3.79
CA LEU A 46 -5.36 -8.10 -4.83
C LEU A 46 -5.56 -9.43 -5.58
N PRO A 47 -5.13 -9.51 -6.85
CA PRO A 47 -5.02 -10.79 -7.55
C PRO A 47 -4.17 -11.77 -6.73
N LYS A 48 -4.49 -13.07 -6.77
CA LYS A 48 -3.85 -14.11 -5.94
C LYS A 48 -2.32 -14.16 -6.01
N GLU A 49 -1.75 -13.67 -7.10
CA GLU A 49 -0.30 -13.68 -7.34
C GLU A 49 0.43 -12.55 -6.60
N HIS A 50 -0.28 -11.53 -6.13
CA HIS A 50 0.28 -10.37 -5.43
C HIS A 50 -0.03 -10.45 -3.95
N LYS A 51 1.02 -10.43 -3.11
CA LYS A 51 0.88 -10.43 -1.65
C LYS A 51 0.63 -9.04 -1.05
N GLY A 52 0.87 -8.00 -1.84
CA GLY A 52 0.79 -6.59 -1.45
C GLY A 52 1.25 -5.70 -2.58
N LEU A 53 0.90 -4.42 -2.52
CA LEU A 53 1.43 -3.37 -3.39
C LEU A 53 2.04 -2.30 -2.50
N LEU A 54 3.27 -1.89 -2.82
CA LEU A 54 3.92 -0.75 -2.17
C LEU A 54 3.73 0.47 -3.06
N GLY A 55 2.84 1.36 -2.65
CA GLY A 55 2.46 2.55 -3.40
C GLY A 55 3.55 3.62 -3.44
N LEU A 56 3.48 4.49 -4.46
CA LEU A 56 4.41 5.61 -4.63
C LEU A 56 4.24 6.69 -3.54
N ASP A 57 3.07 6.79 -2.94
CA ASP A 57 2.78 7.61 -1.77
C ASP A 57 3.72 7.29 -0.60
N ILE A 58 3.82 6.01 -0.21
CA ILE A 58 4.72 5.53 0.84
C ILE A 58 6.17 5.70 0.41
N LEU A 59 6.49 5.30 -0.82
CA LEU A 59 7.86 5.41 -1.35
C LEU A 59 8.37 6.85 -1.32
N LYS A 60 7.54 7.81 -1.73
CA LYS A 60 7.88 9.24 -1.75
C LYS A 60 7.95 9.84 -0.35
N GLN A 61 6.99 9.53 0.52
CA GLN A 61 6.98 10.05 1.90
C GLN A 61 8.23 9.62 2.69
N GLN A 62 8.77 8.44 2.36
CA GLN A 62 9.92 7.86 3.05
C GLN A 62 11.24 8.01 2.28
N ASN A 63 11.23 8.76 1.17
CA ASN A 63 12.38 9.05 0.31
C ASN A 63 13.12 7.80 -0.20
N PHE A 64 12.39 6.72 -0.51
CA PHE A 64 13.00 5.53 -1.10
C PHE A 64 13.58 5.83 -2.49
N ILE A 65 14.73 5.21 -2.79
CA ILE A 65 15.31 5.15 -4.13
C ILE A 65 15.05 3.75 -4.68
N ILE A 66 14.45 3.67 -5.86
CA ILE A 66 14.23 2.41 -6.58
C ILE A 66 15.42 2.17 -7.52
N ASP A 67 16.27 1.21 -7.20
CA ASP A 67 17.30 0.74 -8.13
C ASP A 67 16.72 -0.41 -8.97
N LEU A 68 16.26 -0.08 -10.17
CA LEU A 68 15.69 -1.04 -11.13
C LEU A 68 16.72 -1.98 -11.76
N LYS A 69 18.03 -1.65 -11.67
CA LYS A 69 19.08 -2.50 -12.24
C LYS A 69 19.28 -3.75 -11.41
N ILE A 70 19.22 -3.60 -10.09
CA ILE A 70 19.39 -4.70 -9.13
C ILE A 70 18.09 -5.12 -8.45
N LEU A 71 16.99 -4.40 -8.71
CA LEU A 71 15.67 -4.59 -8.13
C LEU A 71 15.67 -4.44 -6.60
N GLU A 72 16.32 -3.38 -6.11
CA GLU A 72 16.40 -3.05 -4.69
C GLU A 72 15.76 -1.69 -4.36
N LEU A 73 15.37 -1.56 -3.09
CA LEU A 73 14.93 -0.30 -2.49
C LEU A 73 15.99 0.19 -1.50
N HIS A 74 16.49 1.40 -1.70
CA HIS A 74 17.41 2.06 -0.77
C HIS A 74 16.68 3.16 0.01
N TYR A 75 17.10 3.40 1.25
CA TYR A 75 16.48 4.35 2.18
C TYR A 75 17.45 4.84 3.25
#